data_AF-A0A3L8GHC6-F1
#
_entry.id   AF-A0A3L8GHC6-F1
#
_cell.length_a   1.000
_cell.length_b   1.000
_cell.length_c   1.000
_cell.angle_alpha   90.00
_cell.angle_beta   90.00
_cell.angle_gamma   90.00
#
_symmetry.space_group_name_H-M   'P 1'
#
loop_
_entity.id
_entity.type
_entity.pdbx_description
1 polymer ?
#
loop_
_entity_poly.entity_id
_entity_poly.type
_entity_poly.pdbx_seq_one_letter_code
_entity_poly.pdbx_strand_id
1 'polypeptide(L)'
;MKKVILASAAALMMGTTLLGTVGTVEAYQWNRGSLSSTERSLNQFKRDNIDRVKQYSITDKNKSRYEKSINNFSDYSTIRTVVAEAKREESAAQGVDAKYKELEQLLEEGKNKGRIGTRLYKRLHFDLTGIPYAQGINKERALDNLKKEINKYYRRR
;
A
#
# COMPACT_ATOMS: atom_id res chain seq x y z
N MET A 1 -14.69 21.83 77.83
CA MET A 1 -15.88 22.27 77.08
C MET A 1 -16.13 21.28 75.95
N LYS A 2 -17.37 20.79 75.85
CA LYS A 2 -17.84 19.75 74.90
C LYS A 2 -18.01 20.34 73.49
N LYS A 3 -17.63 19.58 72.45
CA LYS A 3 -18.48 19.15 71.32
C LYS A 3 -17.66 18.25 70.38
N VAL A 4 -18.06 16.98 70.31
CA VAL A 4 -17.79 16.04 69.22
C VAL A 4 -18.85 16.26 68.14
N ILE A 5 -18.61 15.73 66.92
CA ILE A 5 -19.53 15.44 65.77
C ILE A 5 -19.14 16.29 64.53
N LEU A 6 -18.93 15.79 63.30
CA LEU A 6 -19.33 14.55 62.61
C LEU A 6 -18.37 14.22 61.43
N ALA A 7 -18.58 13.02 60.88
CA ALA A 7 -17.81 12.23 59.93
C ALA A 7 -17.65 12.74 58.46
N SER A 8 -16.60 12.20 57.84
CA SER A 8 -16.41 11.68 56.47
C SER A 8 -17.26 12.17 55.29
N ALA A 9 -16.58 12.56 54.20
CA ALA A 9 -16.83 12.05 52.83
C ALA A 9 -15.66 12.39 51.89
N ALA A 10 -15.48 11.55 50.87
CA ALA A 10 -14.27 11.37 50.06
C ALA A 10 -14.25 12.15 48.72
N ALA A 11 -13.02 12.35 48.23
CA ALA A 11 -12.49 12.27 46.84
C ALA A 11 -13.20 12.90 45.62
N LEU A 12 -12.37 13.59 44.82
CA LEU A 12 -12.21 13.65 43.33
C LEU A 12 -12.01 15.12 42.89
N MET A 13 -11.09 15.55 42.03
CA MET A 13 -9.91 14.99 41.35
C MET A 13 -9.14 16.18 40.72
N MET A 14 -7.80 16.11 40.73
CA MET A 14 -6.82 16.55 39.71
C MET A 14 -7.03 17.94 39.06
N GLY A 15 -6.15 18.93 39.26
CA GLY A 15 -4.75 18.96 38.81
C GLY A 15 -4.72 19.44 37.34
N THR A 16 -3.99 20.45 36.88
CA THR A 16 -2.78 21.16 37.33
C THR A 16 -2.60 22.33 36.37
N THR A 17 -2.38 23.55 36.85
CA THR A 17 -1.79 24.63 36.05
C THR A 17 -0.81 25.34 36.94
N LEU A 18 0.49 25.33 36.61
CA LEU A 18 1.44 26.35 37.04
C LEU A 18 2.83 26.14 36.40
N LEU A 19 3.41 27.29 35.99
CA LEU A 19 4.84 27.61 35.80
C LEU A 19 5.46 27.23 34.44
N GLY A 20 6.21 28.11 33.74
CA GLY A 20 6.67 29.45 34.04
C GLY A 20 7.59 29.98 32.91
N THR A 21 7.32 31.21 32.47
CA THR A 21 8.24 32.33 32.15
C THR A 21 9.55 32.16 31.32
N VAL A 22 9.70 33.13 30.40
CA VAL A 22 10.91 33.86 29.92
C VAL A 22 11.50 33.48 28.55
N GLY A 23 11.55 34.48 27.65
CA GLY A 23 12.74 34.72 26.81
C GLY A 23 12.57 34.58 25.29
N THR A 24 12.16 35.67 24.64
CA THR A 24 12.48 36.09 23.27
C THR A 24 13.10 35.05 22.31
N VAL A 25 12.27 34.52 21.41
CA VAL A 25 12.64 34.48 19.99
C VAL A 25 11.53 35.22 19.28
N GLU A 26 11.88 36.36 18.69
CA GLU A 26 11.15 36.93 17.56
C GLU A 26 11.11 35.85 16.46
N ALA A 27 10.19 34.90 16.60
CA ALA A 27 9.80 34.09 15.47
C ALA A 27 9.05 35.06 14.59
N TYR A 28 9.77 35.63 13.63
CA TYR A 28 9.29 36.08 12.33
C TYR A 28 7.94 35.39 12.04
N GLN A 29 6.84 36.01 12.50
CA GLN A 29 5.50 35.72 12.01
C GLN A 29 5.46 36.41 10.66
N TRP A 30 6.27 35.89 9.75
CA TRP A 30 6.09 36.10 8.35
C TRP A 30 4.68 35.63 8.07
N ASN A 31 3.87 36.63 7.74
CA ASN A 31 2.57 36.61 7.11
C ASN A 31 2.55 35.62 5.93
N ARG A 32 2.61 34.31 6.20
CA ARG A 32 2.13 33.28 5.30
C ARG A 32 0.65 33.20 5.61
N GLY A 33 -0.15 33.88 4.79
CA GLY A 33 -1.60 33.94 4.94
C GLY A 33 -2.17 32.60 5.39
N SER A 34 -3.01 32.62 6.43
CA SER A 34 -3.67 31.42 6.89
C SER A 34 -4.35 30.77 5.69
N LEU A 35 -4.00 29.52 5.39
CA LEU A 35 -4.69 28.78 4.34
C LEU A 35 -6.20 28.89 4.56
N SER A 36 -6.92 29.19 3.49
CA SER A 36 -8.37 29.15 3.49
C SER A 36 -8.86 27.78 3.97
N SER A 37 -10.07 27.73 4.51
CA SER A 37 -10.70 26.45 4.90
C SER A 37 -10.68 25.43 3.75
N THR A 38 -10.87 25.91 2.52
CA THR A 38 -10.79 25.12 1.29
C THR A 38 -9.40 24.56 1.04
N GLU A 39 -8.34 25.37 1.14
CA GLU A 39 -6.96 24.90 0.94
C GLU A 39 -6.53 23.91 2.03
N ARG A 40 -6.96 24.11 3.28
CA ARG A 40 -6.73 23.13 4.36
C ARG A 40 -7.43 21.81 4.07
N SER A 41 -8.68 21.86 3.64
CA SER A 41 -9.45 20.67 3.28
C SER A 41 -8.85 19.92 2.10
N LEU A 42 -8.34 20.65 1.10
CA LEU A 42 -7.65 20.05 -0.05
C LEU A 42 -6.32 19.42 0.36
N ASN A 43 -5.53 20.09 1.20
CA ASN A 43 -4.26 19.56 1.70
C ASN A 43 -4.46 18.33 2.58
N GLN A 44 -5.53 18.28 3.37
CA GLN A 44 -5.89 17.07 4.11
C GLN A 44 -6.27 15.94 3.16
N PHE A 45 -7.13 16.24 2.18
CA PHE A 45 -7.55 15.27 1.17
C PHE A 45 -6.36 14.70 0.39
N LYS A 46 -5.37 15.52 0.04
CA LYS A 46 -4.11 15.06 -0.58
C LYS A 46 -3.36 14.08 0.33
N ARG A 47 -3.16 14.44 1.60
CA ARG A 47 -2.46 13.59 2.58
C ARG A 47 -3.13 12.22 2.73
N ASP A 48 -4.45 12.20 2.94
CA ASP A 48 -5.20 10.96 3.10
C ASP A 48 -5.06 10.04 1.86
N ASN A 49 -5.09 10.62 0.66
CA ASN A 49 -4.94 9.84 -0.57
C ASN A 49 -3.49 9.40 -0.84
N ILE A 50 -2.49 10.18 -0.42
CA ILE A 50 -1.08 9.75 -0.45
C ILE A 50 -0.87 8.56 0.50
N ASP A 51 -1.44 8.61 1.70
CA ASP A 51 -1.33 7.52 2.67
C ASP A 51 -1.99 6.24 2.14
N ARG A 52 -3.14 6.37 1.46
CA ARG A 52 -3.77 5.24 0.75
C ARG A 52 -2.87 4.65 -0.34
N VAL A 53 -2.23 5.48 -1.16
CA VAL A 53 -1.28 5.01 -2.19
C VAL A 53 -0.07 4.32 -1.58
N LYS A 54 0.42 4.78 -0.42
CA LYS A 54 1.55 4.15 0.29
C LYS A 54 1.23 2.75 0.78
N GLN A 55 -0.03 2.48 1.12
CA GLN A 55 -0.51 1.15 1.54
C GLN A 55 -0.63 0.15 0.37
N TYR A 56 -0.70 0.61 -0.88
CA TYR A 56 -0.82 -0.30 -2.02
C TYR A 56 0.44 -1.12 -2.25
N SER A 57 0.26 -2.37 -2.66
CA SER A 57 1.31 -3.34 -2.98
C SER A 57 1.92 -3.09 -4.37
N ILE A 58 2.41 -1.87 -4.60
CA ILE A 58 3.07 -1.41 -5.82
C ILE A 58 4.52 -1.00 -5.53
N THR A 59 5.34 -0.85 -6.57
CA THR A 59 6.76 -0.46 -6.41
C THR A 59 6.92 0.94 -5.81
N ASP A 60 8.00 1.18 -5.04
CA ASP A 60 8.28 2.49 -4.44
C ASP A 60 8.41 3.61 -5.49
N LYS A 61 8.96 3.28 -6.66
CA LYS A 61 9.00 4.20 -7.81
C LYS A 61 7.60 4.66 -8.22
N ASN A 62 6.65 3.74 -8.30
CA ASN A 62 5.27 4.06 -8.64
C ASN A 62 4.56 4.80 -7.50
N LYS A 63 4.79 4.42 -6.23
CA LYS A 63 4.29 5.18 -5.07
C LYS A 63 4.74 6.63 -5.14
N SER A 64 6.03 6.87 -5.38
CA SER A 64 6.59 8.22 -5.53
C SER A 64 5.99 8.97 -6.72
N ARG A 65 5.77 8.29 -7.87
CA ARG A 65 5.11 8.89 -9.05
C ARG A 65 3.70 9.38 -8.70
N TYR A 66 2.90 8.53 -8.06
CA TYR A 66 1.52 8.87 -7.69
C TYR A 66 1.45 9.94 -6.59
N GLU A 67 2.34 9.90 -5.60
CA GLU A 67 2.45 10.95 -4.58
C GLU A 67 2.75 12.32 -5.20
N LYS A 68 3.70 12.39 -6.16
CA LYS A 68 3.97 13.62 -6.91
C LYS A 68 2.75 14.10 -7.69
N SER A 69 2.05 13.19 -8.38
CA SER A 69 0.83 13.53 -9.11
C SER A 69 -0.25 14.11 -8.19
N ILE A 70 -0.53 13.47 -7.04
CA ILE A 70 -1.54 13.94 -6.07
C ILE A 70 -1.18 15.33 -5.54
N ASN A 71 0.09 15.59 -5.24
CA ASN A 71 0.54 16.89 -4.76
C ASN A 71 0.35 18.01 -5.80
N ASN A 72 0.49 17.70 -7.09
CA ASN A 72 0.41 18.67 -8.18
C ASN A 72 -1.02 19.07 -8.58
N PHE A 73 -2.03 18.26 -8.25
CA PHE A 73 -3.42 18.57 -8.62
C PHE A 73 -4.13 19.43 -7.58
N SER A 74 -4.98 20.36 -8.02
CA SER A 74 -5.80 21.19 -7.13
C SER A 74 -7.26 20.74 -7.05
N ASP A 75 -7.65 19.78 -7.89
CA ASP A 75 -9.01 19.29 -8.02
C ASP A 75 -9.19 17.90 -7.39
N TYR A 76 -10.27 17.76 -6.60
CA TYR A 76 -10.59 16.55 -5.88
C TYR A 76 -10.87 15.36 -6.81
N SER A 77 -11.55 15.58 -7.94
CA SER A 77 -11.92 14.51 -8.87
C SER A 77 -10.68 13.93 -9.55
N THR A 78 -9.74 14.79 -9.95
CA THR A 78 -8.48 14.41 -10.57
C THR A 78 -7.62 13.59 -9.62
N ILE A 79 -7.52 14.01 -8.35
CA ILE A 79 -6.83 13.25 -7.31
C ILE A 79 -7.46 11.85 -7.14
N ARG A 80 -8.79 11.73 -7.15
CA ARG A 80 -9.47 10.42 -7.06
C ARG A 80 -9.15 9.52 -8.25
N THR A 81 -9.08 10.07 -9.46
CA THR A 81 -8.72 9.31 -10.67
C THR A 81 -7.31 8.73 -10.56
N VAL A 82 -6.34 9.54 -10.09
CA VAL A 82 -4.96 9.10 -9.87
C VAL A 82 -4.89 7.97 -8.84
N VAL A 83 -5.64 8.07 -7.74
CA VAL A 83 -5.69 7.02 -6.71
C VAL A 83 -6.33 5.74 -7.26
N ALA A 84 -7.37 5.87 -8.10
CA ALA A 84 -7.99 4.72 -8.77
C ALA A 84 -7.02 4.04 -9.76
N GLU A 85 -6.17 4.81 -10.45
CA GLU A 85 -5.08 4.25 -11.27
C GLU A 85 -4.08 3.46 -10.43
N ALA A 86 -3.64 4.01 -9.31
CA ALA A 86 -2.73 3.30 -8.40
C ALA A 86 -3.33 1.98 -7.89
N LYS A 87 -4.63 1.97 -7.56
CA LYS A 87 -5.36 0.75 -7.16
C LYS A 87 -5.48 -0.26 -8.30
N ARG A 88 -5.69 0.20 -9.54
CA ARG A 88 -5.70 -0.69 -10.71
C ARG A 88 -4.34 -1.33 -10.94
N GLU A 89 -3.26 -0.57 -10.75
CA GLU A 89 -1.89 -1.07 -10.89
C GLU A 89 -1.56 -2.09 -9.78
N GLU A 90 -2.00 -1.87 -8.55
CA GLU A 90 -1.95 -2.88 -7.49
C GLU A 90 -2.72 -4.16 -7.88
N SER A 91 -3.95 -4.00 -8.36
CA SER A 91 -4.78 -5.14 -8.76
C SER A 91 -4.15 -5.94 -9.91
N ALA A 92 -3.49 -5.25 -10.85
CA ALA A 92 -2.74 -5.89 -11.93
C ALA A 92 -1.51 -6.64 -11.41
N ALA A 93 -0.75 -6.05 -10.47
CA ALA A 93 0.37 -6.72 -9.83
C ALA A 93 -0.07 -7.97 -9.04
N GLN A 94 -1.14 -7.86 -8.26
CA GLN A 94 -1.74 -8.99 -7.54
C GLN A 94 -2.27 -10.07 -8.50
N GLY A 95 -2.86 -9.68 -9.63
CA GLY A 95 -3.30 -10.62 -10.67
C GLY A 95 -2.15 -11.39 -11.30
N VAL A 96 -1.01 -10.73 -11.52
CA VAL A 96 0.23 -11.38 -11.97
C VAL A 96 0.74 -12.36 -10.91
N ASP A 97 0.80 -11.97 -9.64
CA ASP A 97 1.23 -12.85 -8.54
C ASP A 97 0.31 -14.06 -8.35
N ALA A 98 -1.00 -13.88 -8.49
CA ALA A 98 -1.96 -14.97 -8.46
C ALA A 98 -1.73 -15.97 -9.60
N LYS A 99 -1.46 -15.47 -10.82
CA LYS A 99 -1.11 -16.30 -11.98
C LYS A 99 0.19 -17.09 -11.75
N TYR A 100 1.19 -16.52 -11.08
CA TYR A 100 2.41 -17.25 -10.71
C TYR A 100 2.10 -18.46 -9.82
N LYS A 101 1.38 -18.22 -8.70
CA LYS A 101 1.04 -19.27 -7.75
C LYS A 101 0.21 -20.38 -8.40
N GLU A 102 -0.74 -20.02 -9.25
CA GLU A 102 -1.53 -20.98 -10.03
C GLU A 102 -0.62 -21.88 -10.89
N LEU A 103 0.34 -21.28 -11.60
CA LEU A 103 1.23 -22.04 -12.50
C LEU A 103 2.23 -22.91 -11.73
N GLU A 104 2.73 -22.44 -10.60
CA GLU A 104 3.59 -23.20 -9.70
C GLU A 104 2.85 -24.45 -9.19
N GLN A 105 1.61 -24.29 -8.72
CA GLN A 105 0.78 -25.40 -8.30
C GLN A 105 0.51 -26.38 -9.45
N LEU A 106 0.18 -25.88 -10.65
CA LEU A 106 -0.01 -26.72 -11.82
C LEU A 106 1.26 -27.51 -12.17
N LEU A 107 2.45 -26.92 -12.11
CA LEU A 107 3.70 -27.63 -12.37
C LEU A 107 3.96 -28.74 -11.36
N GLU A 108 3.80 -28.47 -10.07
CA GLU A 108 4.00 -29.47 -9.01
C GLU A 108 3.01 -30.62 -9.13
N GLU A 109 1.73 -30.32 -9.33
CA GLU A 109 0.72 -31.37 -9.52
C GLU A 109 1.02 -32.24 -10.76
N GLY A 110 1.48 -31.61 -11.85
CA GLY A 110 1.80 -32.31 -13.10
C GLY A 110 3.00 -33.24 -12.96
N LYS A 111 4.02 -32.80 -12.21
CA LYS A 111 5.20 -33.60 -11.85
C LYS A 111 4.81 -34.78 -10.96
N ASN A 112 4.04 -34.55 -9.90
CA ASN A 112 3.62 -35.58 -8.95
C ASN A 112 2.72 -36.64 -9.60
N LYS A 113 1.88 -36.25 -10.57
CA LYS A 113 1.04 -37.17 -11.35
C LYS A 113 1.80 -37.84 -12.51
N GLY A 114 3.11 -37.58 -12.69
CA GLY A 114 3.92 -38.10 -13.79
C GLY A 114 3.44 -37.66 -15.19
N ARG A 115 2.64 -36.60 -15.28
CA ARG A 115 2.15 -36.02 -16.55
C ARG A 115 3.22 -35.14 -17.19
N ILE A 116 4.01 -34.47 -16.35
CA ILE A 116 5.15 -33.66 -16.76
C ILE A 116 6.42 -34.43 -16.38
N GLY A 117 7.21 -34.84 -17.37
CA GLY A 117 8.48 -35.52 -17.11
C GLY A 117 9.48 -34.60 -16.40
N THR A 118 10.37 -35.17 -15.57
CA THR A 118 11.29 -34.42 -14.70
C THR A 118 12.13 -33.38 -15.44
N ARG A 119 12.64 -33.70 -16.64
CA ARG A 119 13.41 -32.73 -17.46
C ARG A 119 12.56 -31.53 -17.87
N LEU A 120 11.32 -31.79 -18.30
CA LEU A 120 10.40 -30.75 -18.72
C LEU A 120 9.96 -29.89 -17.55
N TYR A 121 9.67 -30.51 -16.40
CA TYR A 121 9.38 -29.78 -15.17
C TYR A 121 10.53 -28.83 -14.80
N LYS A 122 11.79 -29.29 -14.79
CA LYS A 122 12.95 -28.42 -14.48
C LYS A 122 13.02 -27.21 -15.41
N ARG A 123 12.77 -27.39 -16.71
CA ARG A 123 12.75 -26.30 -17.69
C ARG A 123 11.61 -25.33 -17.43
N LEU A 124 10.37 -25.81 -17.34
CA LEU A 124 9.20 -24.95 -17.14
C LEU A 124 9.22 -24.24 -15.80
N HIS A 125 9.75 -24.89 -14.76
CA HIS A 125 9.98 -24.29 -13.45
C HIS A 125 11.05 -23.21 -13.53
N PHE A 126 12.17 -23.44 -14.23
CA PHE A 126 13.18 -22.41 -14.47
C PHE A 126 12.58 -21.19 -15.18
N ASP A 127 11.82 -21.43 -16.26
CA ASP A 127 11.13 -20.38 -17.00
C ASP A 127 10.18 -19.59 -16.08
N LEU A 128 9.34 -20.28 -15.29
CA LEU A 128 8.45 -19.65 -14.30
C LEU A 128 9.23 -18.79 -13.31
N THR A 129 10.31 -19.31 -12.72
CA THR A 129 11.13 -18.57 -11.73
C THR A 129 11.87 -17.39 -12.33
N GLY A 130 12.08 -17.36 -13.65
CA GLY A 130 12.78 -16.28 -14.36
C GLY A 130 11.89 -15.07 -14.70
N ILE A 131 10.59 -15.28 -14.95
CA ILE A 131 9.68 -14.20 -15.37
C ILE A 131 9.60 -13.02 -14.36
N PRO A 132 9.70 -13.18 -13.03
CA PRO A 132 9.63 -12.06 -12.09
C PRO A 132 10.78 -11.06 -12.28
N TYR A 133 11.95 -11.59 -12.65
CA TYR A 133 13.21 -10.87 -12.78
C TYR A 133 13.51 -10.40 -14.22
N ALA A 134 12.78 -10.92 -15.21
CA ALA A 134 12.97 -10.55 -16.60
C ALA A 134 12.58 -9.09 -16.85
N GLN A 135 13.54 -8.31 -17.35
CA GLN A 135 13.34 -6.91 -17.70
C GLN A 135 12.75 -6.76 -19.11
N GLY A 136 11.91 -5.75 -19.31
CA GLY A 136 11.37 -5.41 -20.63
C GLY A 136 10.28 -6.35 -21.17
N ILE A 137 9.87 -7.37 -20.40
CA ILE A 137 8.79 -8.29 -20.80
C ILE A 137 7.46 -7.90 -20.18
N ASN A 138 6.36 -8.18 -20.90
CA ASN A 138 5.03 -8.19 -20.30
C ASN A 138 4.87 -9.50 -19.50
N LYS A 139 4.95 -9.38 -18.17
CA LYS A 139 4.87 -10.52 -17.24
C LYS A 139 3.58 -11.31 -17.39
N GLU A 140 2.45 -10.62 -17.56
CA GLU A 140 1.15 -11.26 -17.72
C GLU A 140 1.09 -12.12 -18.98
N ARG A 141 1.56 -11.58 -20.11
CA ARG A 141 1.64 -12.31 -21.37
C ARG A 141 2.60 -13.50 -21.29
N ALA A 142 3.73 -13.34 -20.60
CA ALA A 142 4.69 -14.42 -20.39
C ALA A 142 4.09 -15.58 -19.58
N LEU A 143 3.36 -15.27 -18.50
CA LEU A 143 2.64 -16.26 -17.71
C LEU A 143 1.53 -16.95 -18.50
N ASP A 144 0.75 -16.21 -19.30
CA ASP A 144 -0.29 -16.80 -20.14
C ASP A 144 0.29 -17.74 -21.20
N ASN A 145 1.44 -17.40 -21.78
CA ASN A 145 2.16 -18.29 -22.70
C ASN A 145 2.67 -19.56 -22.00
N LEU A 146 3.26 -19.41 -20.81
CA LEU A 146 3.74 -20.54 -20.03
C LEU A 146 2.58 -21.45 -19.59
N LYS A 147 1.42 -20.89 -19.24
CA LYS A 147 0.19 -21.62 -18.95
C LYS A 147 -0.25 -22.48 -20.12
N LYS A 148 -0.21 -21.95 -21.35
CA LYS A 148 -0.52 -22.72 -22.57
C LYS A 148 0.47 -23.86 -22.78
N GLU A 149 1.76 -23.62 -22.54
CA GLU A 149 2.79 -24.65 -22.66
C GLU A 149 2.58 -25.76 -21.63
N ILE A 150 2.40 -25.42 -20.34
CA ILE A 150 2.09 -26.38 -19.27
C ILE A 150 0.85 -27.21 -19.63
N ASN A 151 -0.24 -26.56 -20.04
CA ASN A 151 -1.50 -27.22 -20.39
C ASN A 151 -1.39 -28.20 -21.57
N LYS A 152 -0.49 -27.95 -22.53
CA LYS A 152 -0.22 -28.88 -23.64
C LYS A 152 0.25 -30.24 -23.15
N TYR A 153 1.01 -30.27 -22.06
CA TYR A 153 1.50 -31.50 -21.44
C TYR A 153 0.56 -32.02 -20.36
N TYR A 154 -0.18 -31.12 -19.71
CA TYR A 154 -1.18 -31.49 -18.71
C TYR A 154 -2.42 -32.20 -19.28
N ARG A 155 -2.82 -31.84 -20.51
CA ARG A 155 -3.97 -32.43 -21.24
C ARG A 155 -3.62 -33.62 -22.12
N ARG A 156 -2.34 -33.87 -22.41
CA ARG A 156 -1.91 -35.04 -23.18
C ARG A 156 -1.76 -36.26 -22.25
N ARG A 157 -2.89 -36.89 -21.91
CA ARG A 157 -3.00 -38.32 -21.61
C ARG A 157 -4.47 -38.72 -21.48
#